data_AF-A0A931CMR7-F1
#
_entry.id   AF-A0A931CMR7-F1
#
_cell.length_a   1.000
_cell.length_b   1.000
_cell.length_c   1.000
_cell.angle_alpha   90.00
_cell.angle_beta   90.00
_cell.angle_gamma   90.00
#
_symmetry.space_group_name_H-M   'P 1'
#
loop_
_entity.id
_entity.type
_entity.pdbx_description
1 polymer ?
#
loop_
_entity_poly.entity_id
_entity_poly.type
_entity_poly.pdbx_seq_one_letter_code
_entity_poly.pdbx_strand_id
1 'polypeptide(L)'
;MRITQHSPFATEDQPETVQKIRKGRGRVAAYTSSKPWVRREVRLSGQAEMRKVIRAARALKVTLQCDETLEELRGLAYESYRLIAIAEHRNPMDLPRMHPATVDRLTVNYLRHVRTVYDQSLLRKRFTTSDVRSWYNKELKASCLEEIASAYPALAGECERQRMMITQTLDEAAVSQTLERFDAAA
;
A
#
# COMPACT_ATOMS: atom_id res chain seq x y z
N MET A 1 10.17 -15.85 -40.73
CA MET A 1 10.94 -15.92 -39.46
C MET A 1 10.63 -14.69 -38.62
N ARG A 2 10.07 -14.85 -37.41
CA ARG A 2 9.86 -13.76 -36.45
C ARG A 2 11.07 -13.70 -35.52
N ILE A 3 11.78 -12.57 -35.52
CA ILE A 3 12.89 -12.33 -34.61
C ILE A 3 12.36 -11.42 -33.50
N THR A 4 12.10 -11.99 -32.33
CA THR A 4 11.80 -11.25 -31.10
C THR A 4 13.13 -10.84 -30.45
N GLN A 5 13.47 -9.55 -30.52
CA GLN A 5 14.57 -9.00 -29.74
C GLN A 5 14.04 -8.36 -28.45
N HIS A 6 14.49 -8.88 -27.31
CA HIS A 6 14.33 -8.26 -26.01
C HIS A 6 15.41 -7.18 -25.86
N SER A 7 15.01 -5.92 -25.70
CA SER A 7 15.94 -4.80 -25.45
C SER A 7 15.76 -4.36 -23.99
N PRO A 8 16.83 -4.33 -23.18
CA PRO A 8 16.73 -4.06 -21.74
C PRO A 8 16.71 -2.57 -21.34
N PHE A 9 16.82 -1.63 -22.28
CA PHE A 9 16.92 -0.20 -21.96
C PHE A 9 16.09 0.67 -22.90
N ALA A 10 15.01 1.25 -22.38
CA ALA A 10 14.37 2.41 -22.98
C ALA A 10 13.81 3.31 -21.86
N THR A 11 14.43 4.47 -21.69
CA THR A 11 14.07 5.53 -20.74
C THR A 11 12.93 6.38 -21.33
N GLU A 12 11.98 6.78 -20.49
CA GLU A 12 10.64 7.26 -20.83
C GLU A 12 10.55 8.76 -21.26
N ASP A 13 11.65 9.37 -21.72
CA ASP A 13 11.76 10.84 -21.88
C ASP A 13 11.65 11.38 -23.33
N GLN A 14 10.82 10.79 -24.19
CA GLN A 14 10.50 11.40 -25.49
C GLN A 14 8.98 11.57 -25.70
N PRO A 15 8.47 12.82 -25.85
CA PRO A 15 7.05 13.11 -25.74
C PRO A 15 6.21 12.92 -27.02
N GLU A 16 6.75 12.47 -28.16
CA GLU A 16 6.07 12.72 -29.45
C GLU A 16 5.36 11.54 -30.16
N THR A 17 5.31 10.31 -29.65
CA THR A 17 4.75 9.20 -30.47
C THR A 17 3.86 8.19 -29.71
N VAL A 18 2.83 8.68 -29.00
CA VAL A 18 1.85 7.79 -28.34
C VAL A 18 0.51 7.81 -29.06
N GLN A 19 0.32 6.96 -30.07
CA GLN A 19 -1.03 6.61 -30.52
C GLN A 19 -1.64 5.57 -29.57
N LYS A 20 -2.69 5.98 -28.85
CA LYS A 20 -3.47 5.12 -27.96
C LYS A 20 -4.36 4.19 -28.79
N ILE A 21 -3.92 2.96 -29.04
CA ILE A 21 -4.79 1.94 -29.65
C ILE A 21 -5.52 1.18 -28.53
N ARG A 22 -6.85 1.29 -28.51
CA ARG A 22 -7.72 0.53 -27.61
C ARG A 22 -8.15 -0.76 -28.32
N LYS A 23 -7.54 -1.90 -27.98
CA LYS A 23 -8.10 -3.24 -28.27
C LYS A 23 -8.19 -4.04 -26.98
N GLY A 24 -9.10 -5.02 -26.97
CA GLY A 24 -9.70 -5.65 -25.78
C GLY A 24 -8.76 -6.10 -24.66
N ARG A 25 -9.31 -6.10 -23.44
CA ARG A 25 -8.79 -6.65 -22.15
C ARG A 25 -7.32 -6.39 -21.75
N GLY A 26 -6.57 -5.57 -22.48
CA GLY A 26 -5.25 -5.08 -22.08
C GLY A 26 -4.93 -3.78 -22.81
N ARG A 27 -4.49 -2.74 -22.09
CA ARG A 27 -4.03 -1.49 -22.70
C ARG A 27 -2.61 -1.73 -23.23
N VAL A 28 -2.46 -1.91 -24.54
CA VAL A 28 -1.16 -1.99 -25.21
C VAL A 28 -0.90 -0.63 -25.87
N ALA A 29 0.16 0.07 -25.46
CA ALA A 29 0.66 1.22 -26.20
C ALA A 29 1.56 0.69 -27.33
N ALA A 30 1.20 0.95 -28.58
CA ALA A 30 2.02 0.61 -29.73
C ALA A 30 2.87 1.82 -30.09
N TYR A 31 4.19 1.68 -30.00
CA TYR A 31 5.13 2.64 -30.58
C TYR A 31 5.39 2.25 -32.03
N THR A 32 5.35 3.22 -32.94
CA THR A 32 5.77 3.02 -34.33
C THR A 32 7.30 2.93 -34.36
N SER A 33 7.81 1.70 -34.37
CA SER A 33 9.21 1.41 -34.71
C SER A 33 9.53 1.90 -36.13
N SER A 34 10.72 2.46 -36.33
CA SER A 34 11.26 2.84 -37.66
C SER A 34 11.44 1.66 -38.64
N LYS A 35 11.19 0.43 -38.18
CA LYS A 35 11.15 -0.79 -38.99
C LYS A 35 9.69 -1.23 -39.22
N PRO A 36 9.19 -1.25 -40.47
CA PRO A 36 7.77 -1.44 -40.81
C PRO A 36 7.16 -2.81 -40.43
N TRP A 37 7.98 -3.78 -39.99
CA TRP A 37 7.55 -5.15 -39.70
C TRP A 37 7.74 -5.59 -38.24
N VAL A 38 8.20 -4.68 -37.37
CA VAL A 38 8.48 -5.00 -35.96
C VAL A 38 7.39 -4.41 -35.07
N ARG A 39 6.39 -5.23 -34.74
CA ARG A 39 5.48 -4.96 -33.61
C ARG A 39 6.17 -5.34 -32.31
N ARG A 40 6.60 -4.36 -31.52
CA ARG A 40 6.99 -4.58 -30.12
C ARG A 40 5.73 -4.46 -29.25
N GLU A 41 5.24 -5.59 -28.75
CA GLU A 41 4.26 -5.60 -27.67
C GLU A 41 4.99 -5.32 -26.36
N VAL A 42 4.96 -4.07 -25.91
CA VAL A 42 5.37 -3.76 -24.54
C VAL A 42 4.17 -4.10 -23.66
N ARG A 43 4.23 -5.26 -22.99
CA ARG A 43 3.39 -5.48 -21.80
C ARG A 43 3.72 -4.33 -20.86
N LEU A 44 2.77 -3.42 -20.61
CA LEU A 44 2.83 -2.54 -19.45
C LEU A 44 2.91 -3.47 -18.25
N SER A 45 4.14 -3.74 -17.81
CA SER A 45 4.46 -4.79 -16.87
C SER A 45 3.78 -4.46 -15.55
N GLY A 46 3.41 -5.46 -14.75
CA GLY A 46 2.80 -5.25 -13.44
C GLY A 46 3.55 -4.24 -12.56
N GLN A 47 4.85 -4.04 -12.80
CA GLN A 47 5.67 -3.01 -12.16
C GLN A 47 5.22 -1.57 -12.49
N ALA A 48 4.85 -1.25 -13.73
CA ALA A 48 4.37 0.08 -14.08
C ALA A 48 3.00 0.38 -13.45
N GLU A 49 2.14 -0.63 -13.35
CA GLU A 49 0.88 -0.52 -12.61
C GLU A 49 1.13 -0.36 -11.10
N MET A 50 2.04 -1.17 -10.53
CA MET A 50 2.42 -1.08 -9.12
C MET A 50 2.93 0.32 -8.77
N ARG A 51 3.86 0.88 -9.56
CA ARG A 51 4.38 2.24 -9.36
C ARG A 51 3.28 3.30 -9.38
N LYS A 52 2.30 3.17 -10.29
CA LYS A 52 1.14 4.08 -10.35
C LYS A 52 0.28 3.99 -9.11
N VAL A 53 0.06 2.78 -8.60
CA VAL A 53 -0.74 2.54 -7.40
C VAL A 53 -0.03 3.04 -6.15
N ILE A 54 1.28 2.81 -6.01
CA ILE A 54 2.10 3.37 -4.92
C ILE A 54 2.06 4.90 -4.96
N ARG A 55 2.26 5.50 -6.14
CA ARG A 55 2.18 6.96 -6.29
C ARG A 55 0.81 7.49 -5.89
N ALA A 56 -0.27 6.80 -6.26
CA ALA A 56 -1.62 7.18 -5.87
C ALA A 56 -1.84 7.07 -4.35
N ALA A 57 -1.33 6.02 -3.71
CA ALA A 57 -1.39 5.89 -2.25
C ALA A 57 -0.67 7.04 -1.54
N ARG A 58 0.54 7.37 -1.98
CA ARG A 58 1.34 8.46 -1.39
C ARG A 58 0.78 9.85 -1.62
N ALA A 59 0.08 10.05 -2.74
CA ALA A 59 -0.58 11.31 -3.05
C ALA A 59 -1.88 11.51 -2.23
N LEU A 60 -2.38 10.44 -1.60
CA LEU A 60 -3.61 10.51 -0.85
C LEU A 60 -3.35 11.19 0.49
N LYS A 61 -4.04 12.31 0.73
CA LYS A 61 -3.96 13.02 2.00
C LYS A 61 -4.64 12.20 3.09
N VAL A 62 -3.88 11.89 4.13
CA VAL A 62 -4.39 11.31 5.37
C VAL A 62 -4.57 12.43 6.38
N THR A 63 -5.68 12.42 7.09
CA THR A 63 -5.96 13.36 8.18
C THR A 63 -6.47 12.59 9.38
N LEU A 64 -6.18 13.07 10.58
CA LEU A 64 -6.74 12.54 11.82
C LEU A 64 -7.85 13.48 12.30
N GLN A 65 -9.01 12.91 12.62
CA GLN A 65 -10.10 13.62 13.28
C GLN A 65 -10.11 13.24 14.75
N CYS A 66 -9.39 14.00 15.57
CA CYS A 66 -9.26 13.78 17.00
C CYS A 66 -9.28 15.13 17.71
N ASP A 67 -10.31 15.37 18.51
CA ASP A 67 -10.39 16.51 19.43
C ASP A 67 -10.02 16.09 20.86
N GLU A 68 -9.94 14.78 21.09
CA GLU A 68 -9.70 14.14 22.37
C GLU A 68 -8.21 14.12 22.75
N THR A 69 -7.95 14.13 24.05
CA THR A 69 -6.62 13.92 24.62
C THR A 69 -6.14 12.49 24.43
N LEU A 70 -4.82 12.27 24.56
CA LEU A 70 -4.25 10.92 24.43
C LEU A 70 -4.80 9.94 25.47
N GLU A 71 -5.11 10.41 26.69
CA GLU A 71 -5.68 9.57 27.74
C GLU A 71 -7.11 9.11 27.39
N GLU A 72 -7.94 10.03 26.90
CA GLU A 72 -9.29 9.72 26.41
C GLU A 72 -9.24 8.76 25.22
N LEU A 73 -8.32 8.97 24.28
CA LEU A 73 -8.12 8.08 23.14
C LEU A 73 -7.72 6.67 23.55
N ARG A 74 -6.91 6.50 24.61
CA ARG A 74 -6.59 5.17 25.17
C ARG A 74 -7.83 4.48 25.73
N GLY A 75 -8.69 5.22 26.42
CA GLY A 75 -9.99 4.72 26.91
C GLY A 75 -10.92 4.29 25.78
N LEU A 76 -11.06 5.13 24.75
CA LEU A 76 -11.88 4.84 23.57
C LEU A 76 -11.35 3.65 22.77
N ALA A 77 -10.03 3.55 22.61
CA ALA A 77 -9.37 2.43 21.95
C ALA A 77 -9.61 1.12 22.69
N TYR A 78 -9.54 1.15 24.02
CA TYR A 78 -9.86 0.01 24.86
C TYR A 78 -11.33 -0.41 24.71
N GLU A 79 -12.27 0.52 24.74
CA GLU A 79 -13.70 0.19 24.59
C GLU A 79 -13.97 -0.42 23.21
N SER A 80 -13.38 0.13 22.15
CA SER A 80 -13.47 -0.45 20.81
C SER A 80 -12.91 -1.88 20.75
N TYR A 81 -11.76 -2.13 21.38
CA TYR A 81 -11.18 -3.47 21.50
C TYR A 81 -12.10 -4.42 22.30
N ARG A 82 -12.64 -3.95 23.43
CA ARG A 82 -13.52 -4.70 24.31
C ARG A 82 -14.77 -5.15 23.57
N LEU A 83 -15.41 -4.25 22.82
CA LEU A 83 -16.59 -4.56 22.01
C LEU A 83 -16.31 -5.63 20.95
N ILE A 84 -15.17 -5.53 20.24
CA ILE A 84 -14.76 -6.53 19.24
C ILE A 84 -14.46 -7.87 19.90
N ALA A 85 -13.75 -7.89 21.03
CA ALA A 85 -13.42 -9.11 21.75
C ALA A 85 -14.69 -9.84 22.21
N ILE A 86 -15.67 -9.12 22.76
CA ILE A 86 -16.96 -9.69 23.18
C ILE A 86 -17.73 -10.26 21.98
N ALA A 87 -17.78 -9.53 20.86
CA ALA A 87 -18.42 -9.99 19.64
C ALA A 87 -17.79 -11.27 19.08
N GLU A 88 -16.49 -11.46 19.30
CA GLU A 88 -15.73 -12.67 18.94
C GLU A 88 -15.74 -13.75 20.04
N HIS A 89 -16.59 -13.62 21.06
CA HIS A 89 -16.68 -14.55 22.20
C HIS A 89 -15.36 -14.72 22.99
N ARG A 90 -14.50 -13.70 23.00
CA ARG A 90 -13.27 -13.65 23.79
C ARG A 90 -13.49 -12.82 25.05
N ASN A 91 -12.80 -13.16 26.14
CA ASN A 91 -12.84 -12.38 27.37
C ASN A 91 -11.78 -11.26 27.30
N PRO A 92 -12.17 -9.98 27.24
CA PRO A 92 -11.21 -8.88 27.18
C PRO A 92 -10.48 -8.74 28.52
N MET A 93 -9.17 -8.48 28.48
CA MET A 93 -8.41 -8.13 29.67
C MET A 93 -8.82 -6.74 30.16
N ASP A 94 -8.78 -6.49 31.47
CA ASP A 94 -9.05 -5.16 32.03
C ASP A 94 -7.94 -4.16 31.67
N LEU A 95 -8.31 -2.92 31.30
CA LEU A 95 -7.36 -1.88 30.90
C LEU A 95 -6.23 -1.63 31.93
N PRO A 96 -6.48 -1.53 33.25
CA PRO A 96 -5.41 -1.29 34.23
C PRO A 96 -4.41 -2.44 34.35
N ARG A 97 -4.76 -3.64 33.88
CA ARG A 97 -3.90 -4.83 33.91
C ARG A 97 -3.10 -5.00 32.61
N MET A 98 -3.40 -4.20 31.59
CA MET A 98 -2.68 -4.26 30.32
C MET A 98 -1.30 -3.62 30.45
N HIS A 99 -0.31 -4.26 29.83
CA HIS A 99 1.02 -3.67 29.68
C HIS A 99 0.93 -2.38 28.83
N PRO A 100 1.68 -1.30 29.15
CA PRO A 100 1.62 -0.03 28.41
C PRO A 100 1.78 -0.18 26.90
N ALA A 101 2.73 -1.02 26.46
CA ALA A 101 2.93 -1.31 25.03
C ALA A 101 1.69 -1.92 24.34
N THR A 102 0.89 -2.72 25.06
CA THR A 102 -0.37 -3.25 24.54
C THR A 102 -1.40 -2.14 24.40
N VAL A 103 -1.48 -1.23 25.37
CA VAL A 103 -2.37 -0.06 25.31
C VAL A 103 -2.01 0.84 24.13
N ASP A 104 -0.72 1.13 23.92
CA ASP A 104 -0.27 1.94 22.79
C ASP A 104 -0.59 1.26 21.45
N ARG A 105 -0.39 -0.06 21.34
CA ARG A 105 -0.77 -0.83 20.16
C ARG A 105 -2.27 -0.77 19.87
N LEU A 106 -3.12 -0.90 20.90
CA LEU A 106 -4.57 -0.77 20.75
C LEU A 106 -4.93 0.64 20.30
N THR A 107 -4.31 1.65 20.89
CA THR A 107 -4.55 3.07 20.59
C THR A 107 -4.19 3.41 19.15
N VAL A 108 -3.00 3.01 18.69
CA VAL A 108 -2.57 3.21 17.29
C VAL A 108 -3.51 2.49 16.32
N ASN A 109 -3.97 1.27 16.65
CA ASN A 109 -4.92 0.55 15.82
C ASN A 109 -6.29 1.24 15.77
N TYR A 110 -6.79 1.71 16.91
CA TYR A 110 -8.04 2.46 17.00
C TYR A 110 -7.95 3.73 16.15
N LEU A 111 -6.91 4.54 16.31
CA LEU A 111 -6.70 5.75 15.53
C LEU A 111 -6.68 5.44 14.03
N ARG A 112 -5.90 4.43 13.62
CA ARG A 112 -5.82 4.02 12.21
C ARG A 112 -7.18 3.59 11.64
N HIS A 113 -7.97 2.84 12.38
CA HIS A 113 -9.20 2.25 11.83
C HIS A 113 -10.45 3.13 11.99
N VAL A 114 -10.48 3.97 13.02
CA VAL A 114 -11.68 4.71 13.43
C VAL A 114 -11.54 6.21 13.21
N ARG A 115 -10.33 6.77 13.36
CA ARG A 115 -10.11 8.23 13.36
C ARG A 115 -9.34 8.76 12.15
N THR A 116 -8.78 7.89 11.30
CA THR A 116 -8.20 8.34 10.04
C THR A 116 -9.27 8.61 8.99
N VAL A 117 -9.15 9.76 8.34
CA VAL A 117 -9.99 10.15 7.22
C VAL A 117 -9.12 10.35 5.99
N TYR A 118 -9.60 9.77 4.89
CA TYR A 118 -8.96 9.80 3.59
C TYR A 118 -9.75 10.70 2.65
N ASP A 119 -9.05 11.39 1.74
CA ASP A 119 -9.70 12.04 0.60
C ASP A 119 -10.39 10.97 -0.28
N GLN A 120 -11.71 10.91 -0.19
CA GLN A 120 -12.54 9.94 -0.90
C GLN A 120 -12.49 10.09 -2.42
N SER A 121 -12.16 11.28 -2.92
CA SER A 121 -12.06 11.54 -4.36
C SER A 121 -10.84 10.86 -4.99
N LEU A 122 -9.77 10.69 -4.20
CA LEU A 122 -8.51 10.07 -4.61
C LEU A 122 -8.42 8.60 -4.20
N LEU A 123 -9.32 8.12 -3.35
CA LEU A 123 -9.30 6.76 -2.84
C LEU A 123 -9.55 5.73 -3.94
N ARG A 124 -8.57 4.87 -4.19
CA ARG A 124 -8.67 3.82 -5.20
C ARG A 124 -9.52 2.65 -4.71
N LYS A 125 -10.61 2.36 -5.42
CA LYS A 125 -11.54 1.26 -5.09
C LYS A 125 -11.34 -0.03 -5.90
N ARG A 126 -10.61 0.05 -7.03
CA ARG A 126 -10.43 -1.08 -7.97
C ARG A 126 -8.95 -1.36 -8.21
N PHE A 127 -8.59 -2.64 -8.12
CA PHE A 127 -7.24 -3.16 -8.29
C PHE A 127 -7.28 -4.34 -9.25
N THR A 128 -6.22 -4.50 -10.04
CA THR A 128 -6.10 -5.60 -11.01
C THR A 128 -5.74 -6.92 -10.34
N THR A 129 -4.96 -6.89 -9.25
CA THR A 129 -4.58 -8.08 -8.47
C THR A 129 -4.67 -7.82 -6.97
N SER A 130 -4.68 -8.91 -6.18
CA SER A 130 -4.58 -8.88 -4.72
C SER A 130 -3.29 -8.21 -4.25
N ASP A 131 -2.19 -8.46 -4.95
CA ASP A 131 -0.87 -7.94 -4.56
C ASP A 131 -0.84 -6.43 -4.70
N VAL A 132 -1.34 -5.90 -5.82
CA VAL A 132 -1.42 -4.46 -6.04
C VAL A 132 -2.29 -3.77 -4.99
N ARG A 133 -3.39 -4.42 -4.56
CA ARG A 133 -4.20 -3.95 -3.43
C ARG A 133 -3.42 -4.00 -2.11
N SER A 134 -2.68 -5.07 -1.86
CA SER A 134 -1.87 -5.25 -0.64
C SER A 134 -0.82 -4.15 -0.51
N TRP A 135 -0.06 -3.89 -1.59
CA TRP A 135 0.94 -2.81 -1.63
C TRP A 135 0.33 -1.43 -1.42
N TYR A 136 -0.81 -1.15 -2.07
CA TYR A 136 -1.56 0.08 -1.85
C TYR A 136 -1.93 0.28 -0.38
N ASN A 137 -2.49 -0.76 0.24
CA ASN A 137 -2.92 -0.71 1.64
C ASN A 137 -1.73 -0.56 2.60
N LYS A 138 -0.58 -1.18 2.29
CA LYS A 138 0.65 -1.04 3.08
C LYS A 138 1.21 0.39 3.04
N GLU A 139 1.23 1.02 1.86
CA GLU A 139 1.62 2.43 1.71
C GLU A 139 0.66 3.35 2.46
N LEU A 140 -0.66 3.17 2.32
CA LEU A 140 -1.63 3.93 3.11
C LEU A 140 -1.45 3.75 4.62
N LYS A 141 -1.21 2.51 5.06
CA LYS A 141 -0.95 2.21 6.46
C LYS A 141 0.30 2.96 6.95
N ALA A 142 1.38 3.00 6.16
CA ALA A 142 2.58 3.75 6.51
C ALA A 142 2.30 5.24 6.68
N SER A 143 1.58 5.87 5.73
CA SER A 143 1.18 7.27 5.83
C SER A 143 0.30 7.56 7.05
N CYS A 144 -0.62 6.66 7.41
CA CYS A 144 -1.41 6.80 8.63
C CYS A 144 -0.54 6.77 9.89
N LEU A 145 0.44 5.89 9.94
CA LEU A 145 1.34 5.76 11.09
C LEU A 145 2.23 7.00 11.25
N GLU A 146 2.66 7.60 10.14
CA GLU A 146 3.40 8.88 10.15
C GLU A 146 2.53 10.02 10.68
N GLU A 147 1.29 10.13 10.21
CA GLU A 147 0.35 11.16 10.69
C GLU A 147 0.05 11.00 12.20
N ILE A 148 -0.18 9.75 12.66
CA ILE A 148 -0.40 9.45 14.09
C ILE A 148 0.83 9.80 14.92
N ALA A 149 2.03 9.43 14.47
CA ALA A 149 3.26 9.75 15.19
C ALA A 149 3.51 11.26 15.28
N SER A 150 3.15 12.02 14.24
CA SER A 150 3.25 13.48 14.25
C SER A 150 2.25 14.13 15.19
N ALA A 151 1.01 13.63 15.24
CA ALA A 151 -0.04 14.17 16.10
C ALA A 151 0.15 13.79 17.58
N TYR A 152 0.66 12.58 17.83
CA TYR A 152 0.84 12.02 19.17
C TYR A 152 2.26 11.45 19.34
N PRO A 153 3.27 12.30 19.67
CA PRO A 153 4.67 11.87 19.78
C PRO A 153 4.91 10.72 20.76
N ALA A 154 4.07 10.59 21.81
CA ALA A 154 4.15 9.48 22.76
C ALA A 154 3.88 8.10 22.12
N LEU A 155 3.19 8.05 20.98
CA LEU A 155 2.89 6.81 20.24
C LEU A 155 3.93 6.54 19.12
N ALA A 156 4.91 7.42 18.92
CA ALA A 156 5.84 7.33 17.80
C ALA A 156 6.63 6.01 17.79
N GLY A 157 7.05 5.51 18.96
CA GLY A 157 7.78 4.24 19.06
C GLY A 157 6.96 3.04 18.56
N GLU A 158 5.67 2.97 18.91
CA GLU A 158 4.77 1.92 18.43
C GLU A 158 4.45 2.09 16.94
N CYS A 159 4.28 3.32 16.46
CA CYS A 159 4.09 3.60 15.04
C CYS A 159 5.29 3.13 14.22
N GLU A 160 6.51 3.43 14.68
CA GLU A 160 7.74 3.01 14.03
C GLU A 160 7.91 1.49 14.03
N ARG A 161 7.64 0.83 15.15
CA ARG A 161 7.62 -0.64 15.22
C ARG A 161 6.68 -1.23 14.16
N GLN A 162 5.47 -0.69 14.01
CA GLN A 162 4.53 -1.15 12.99
C GLN A 162 4.99 -0.83 11.56
N ARG A 163 5.66 0.31 11.32
CA ARG A 163 6.26 0.65 10.00
C ARG A 163 7.37 -0.32 9.63
N MET A 164 8.29 -0.62 10.55
CA MET A 164 9.35 -1.61 10.33
C MET A 164 8.79 -2.98 9.92
N MET A 165 7.72 -3.44 10.56
CA MET A 165 7.05 -4.70 10.18
C MET A 165 6.46 -4.65 8.76
N ILE A 166 5.96 -3.48 8.31
CA ILE A 166 5.47 -3.30 6.95
C ILE A 166 6.63 -3.42 5.97
N THR A 167 7.72 -2.68 6.19
CA THR A 167 8.89 -2.69 5.31
C THR A 167 9.50 -4.09 5.21
N GLN A 168 9.66 -4.80 6.32
CA GLN A 168 10.13 -6.18 6.32
C GLN A 168 9.26 -7.09 5.44
N THR A 169 7.93 -7.00 5.57
CA THR A 169 7.02 -7.80 4.71
C THR A 169 6.99 -7.33 3.25
N LEU A 170 7.50 -6.15 2.93
CA LEU A 170 7.66 -5.69 1.55
C LEU A 170 8.95 -6.24 0.94
N ASP A 171 10.04 -6.21 1.72
CA ASP A 171 11.35 -6.70 1.29
C ASP A 171 11.34 -8.22 1.10
N GLU A 172 10.75 -8.97 2.03
CA GLU A 172 10.56 -10.42 1.92
C GLU A 172 9.76 -10.78 0.66
N ALA A 173 8.69 -10.04 0.35
CA ALA A 173 7.89 -10.26 -0.85
C ALA A 173 8.67 -9.93 -2.14
N ALA A 174 9.56 -8.94 -2.12
CA ALA A 174 10.40 -8.60 -3.27
C ALA A 174 11.46 -9.67 -3.54
N VAL A 175 12.03 -10.27 -2.50
CA VAL A 175 13.00 -11.39 -2.61
C VAL A 175 12.32 -12.63 -3.18
N SER A 176 11.15 -13.02 -2.68
CA SER A 176 10.41 -14.19 -3.20
C SER A 176 10.04 -14.04 -4.68
N GLN A 177 9.57 -12.87 -5.12
CA GLN A 177 9.27 -12.62 -6.54
C GLN A 177 10.52 -12.67 -7.44
N THR A 178 11.69 -12.38 -6.87
CA THR A 178 12.95 -12.45 -7.60
C THR A 178 13.37 -13.91 -7.80
N LEU A 179 13.24 -14.75 -6.76
CA LEU A 179 13.55 -16.18 -6.81
C LEU A 179 12.63 -16.96 -7.77
N GLU A 180 11.32 -16.72 -7.73
CA GLU A 180 10.36 -17.37 -8.64
C GLU A 180 10.63 -17.07 -10.13
N ARG A 181 11.21 -15.90 -10.42
CA ARG A 181 11.61 -15.54 -11.79
C ARG A 181 12.87 -16.26 -12.25
N PHE A 182 13.77 -16.62 -11.33
CA PHE A 182 14.94 -17.42 -11.66
C PHE A 182 14.56 -18.87 -11.92
N ASP A 183 13.65 -19.44 -11.12
CA ASP A 183 13.21 -20.82 -11.28
C ASP A 183 12.32 -21.04 -12.53
N ALA A 184 11.52 -20.05 -12.92
CA ALA A 184 10.70 -20.12 -14.14
C ALA A 184 11.51 -19.92 -15.45
N ALA A 185 12.80 -19.59 -15.35
CA ALA A 185 13.70 -19.39 -16.48
C ALA A 185 14.73 -20.52 -16.66
N ALA A 186 14.70 -21.54 -15.79
CA ALA A 186 15.48 -22.78 -15.88
C ALA A 186 14.67 -23.90 -16.53
#